data_AF-A0A7R7VWV0-F1
#
_entry.id   AF-A0A7R7VWV0-F1
#
_cell.length_a   1.000
_cell.length_b   1.000
_cell.length_c   1.000
_cell.angle_alpha   90.00
_cell.angle_beta   90.00
_cell.angle_gamma   90.00
#
_symmetry.space_group_name_H-M   'P 1'
#
loop_
_entity.id
_entity.type
_entity.pdbx_description
1 polymer ?
#
loop_
_entity_poly.entity_id
_entity_poly.type
_entity_poly.pdbx_seq_one_letter_code
_entity_poly.pdbx_strand_id
1 'polypeptide(L)'
;MSRIWLITGASSGFGLELARAAARQGDRVLAASRTPEKLNALVSSDKVKPVYLDHNQPLSQIQSAVRDILAVHGTVDIVVNNAAYVQTGMLEEVSPEDTLRQFQANTLGPLNLYRALLPHLRDKGSGTLVTIGSMAAWYPMSGCNLYNASKAALRCTTDANFAAFHGAQLGDPVKGAQIIYDVVTSSGAAAGRKLPELLPLGSDASEEISKSASGTLASVEEFKTISALSDIPKA
;
A
#
# COMPACT_ATOMS: atom_id res chain seq x y z
N MET A 1 18.58 8.65 20.51
CA MET A 1 19.16 7.34 20.12
C MET A 1 19.07 7.21 18.62
N SER A 2 20.08 6.62 17.96
CA SER A 2 20.09 6.39 16.50
C SER A 2 19.15 5.22 16.16
N ARG A 3 18.22 5.44 15.23
CA ARG A 3 17.25 4.43 14.76
C ARG A 3 17.81 3.66 13.57
N ILE A 4 17.34 2.43 13.37
CA ILE A 4 17.65 1.60 12.20
C ILE A 4 16.45 1.57 11.25
N TRP A 5 16.65 2.12 10.06
CA TRP A 5 15.67 2.15 8.98
C TRP A 5 15.91 1.00 8.01
N LEU A 6 14.87 0.26 7.62
CA LEU A 6 14.90 -0.64 6.48
C LEU A 6 14.05 -0.03 5.36
N ILE A 7 14.67 0.37 4.26
CA ILE A 7 13.98 1.09 3.16
C ILE A 7 14.08 0.27 1.88
N THR A 8 12.94 -0.17 1.34
CA THR A 8 12.90 -0.92 0.08
C THR A 8 12.91 0.00 -1.14
N GLY A 9 13.51 -0.43 -2.25
CA GLY A 9 13.61 0.39 -3.46
C GLY A 9 14.52 1.59 -3.25
N ALA A 10 15.56 1.45 -2.42
CA ALA A 10 16.46 2.52 -2.05
C ALA A 10 17.47 2.91 -3.15
N SER A 11 17.42 2.28 -4.32
CA SER A 11 18.38 2.49 -5.42
C SER A 11 18.05 3.70 -6.31
N SER A 12 16.89 4.34 -6.15
CA SER A 12 16.48 5.48 -6.95
C SER A 12 15.32 6.26 -6.29
N GLY A 13 15.03 7.44 -6.81
CA GLY A 13 13.82 8.22 -6.47
C GLY A 13 13.66 8.48 -4.98
N PHE A 14 12.42 8.42 -4.49
CA PHE A 14 12.08 8.69 -3.09
C PHE A 14 12.82 7.80 -2.10
N GLY A 15 13.00 6.51 -2.40
CA GLY A 15 13.70 5.58 -1.51
C GLY A 15 15.17 5.97 -1.29
N LEU A 16 15.87 6.39 -2.35
CA LEU A 16 17.24 6.85 -2.27
C LEU A 16 17.35 8.16 -1.49
N GLU A 17 16.48 9.12 -1.77
CA GLU A 17 16.51 10.42 -1.07
C GLU A 17 16.11 10.29 0.40
N LEU A 18 15.18 9.40 0.73
CA LEU A 18 14.83 9.10 2.13
C LEU A 18 16.00 8.43 2.87
N ALA A 19 16.69 7.49 2.22
CA ALA A 19 17.89 6.87 2.78
C ALA A 19 18.97 7.92 3.08
N ARG A 20 19.23 8.84 2.14
CA ARG A 20 20.17 9.95 2.33
C ARG A 20 19.72 10.89 3.45
N ALA A 21 18.43 11.21 3.52
CA ALA A 21 17.87 12.10 4.55
C ALA A 21 18.00 11.49 5.96
N ALA A 22 17.63 10.22 6.13
CA ALA A 22 17.76 9.52 7.41
C ALA A 22 19.23 9.42 7.86
N ALA A 23 20.14 9.08 6.94
CA ALA A 23 21.57 9.01 7.23
C ALA A 23 22.16 10.37 7.66
N ARG A 24 21.75 11.48 7.01
CA ARG A 24 22.16 12.84 7.41
C ARG A 24 21.72 13.22 8.82
N GLN A 25 20.62 12.64 9.31
CA GLN A 25 20.13 12.85 10.68
C GLN A 25 20.82 11.93 11.70
N GLY A 26 21.81 11.13 11.28
CA GLY A 26 22.58 10.23 12.15
C GLY A 26 21.94 8.86 12.41
N ASP A 27 20.82 8.56 11.75
CA ASP A 27 20.19 7.23 11.78
C ASP A 27 20.96 6.25 10.88
N ARG A 28 20.87 4.95 11.20
CA ARG A 28 21.44 3.87 10.37
C ARG A 28 20.39 3.43 9.36
N VAL A 29 20.80 3.22 8.11
CA VAL A 29 19.90 2.83 7.02
C VAL A 29 20.36 1.52 6.40
N LEU A 30 19.47 0.54 6.41
CA LEU A 30 19.54 -0.69 5.63
C LEU A 30 18.82 -0.41 4.30
N ALA A 31 19.60 -0.06 3.28
CA ALA A 31 19.09 0.30 1.97
C ALA A 31 18.85 -0.98 1.16
N ALA A 32 17.58 -1.37 1.02
CA ALA A 32 17.19 -2.61 0.39
C ALA A 32 16.96 -2.45 -1.12
N SER A 33 17.55 -3.36 -1.90
CA SER A 33 17.30 -3.49 -3.35
C SER A 33 17.59 -4.91 -3.85
N ARG A 34 17.27 -5.17 -5.13
CA ARG A 34 17.59 -6.44 -5.81
C ARG A 34 19.06 -6.55 -6.23
N THR A 35 19.77 -5.43 -6.27
CA THR A 35 21.18 -5.32 -6.68
C THR A 35 21.92 -4.41 -5.70
N PRO A 36 22.12 -4.86 -4.44
CA PRO A 36 22.62 -4.01 -3.36
C PRO A 36 23.99 -3.39 -3.65
N GLU A 37 24.83 -4.07 -4.43
CA GLU A 37 26.14 -3.58 -4.86
C GLU A 37 26.07 -2.24 -5.59
N LYS A 38 24.99 -1.97 -6.34
CA LYS A 38 24.79 -0.68 -7.03
C LYS A 38 24.53 0.49 -6.07
N LEU A 39 24.07 0.22 -4.85
CA LEU A 39 23.82 1.26 -3.84
C LEU A 39 25.11 1.86 -3.29
N ASN A 40 26.23 1.11 -3.29
CA ASN A 40 27.52 1.60 -2.80
C ASN A 40 27.98 2.84 -3.57
N ALA A 41 27.69 2.92 -4.87
CA ALA A 41 28.02 4.07 -5.71
C ALA A 41 27.07 5.26 -5.51
N LEU A 42 25.88 5.04 -4.96
CA LEU A 42 24.82 6.05 -4.84
C LEU A 42 24.78 6.71 -3.47
N VAL A 43 25.32 6.04 -2.44
CA VAL A 43 25.32 6.53 -1.06
C VAL A 43 26.68 6.29 -0.39
N SER A 44 27.57 7.27 -0.50
CA SER A 44 28.85 7.28 0.21
C SER A 44 28.66 7.70 1.67
N SER A 45 28.13 6.79 2.50
CA SER A 45 28.00 6.98 3.96
C SER A 45 28.18 5.66 4.70
N ASP A 46 28.93 5.69 5.80
CA ASP A 46 29.11 4.58 6.73
C ASP A 46 27.79 4.14 7.42
N LYS A 47 26.84 5.08 7.51
CA LYS A 47 25.49 4.88 8.06
C LYS A 47 24.56 4.12 7.13
N VAL A 48 24.88 4.02 5.83
CA VAL A 48 24.05 3.31 4.86
C VAL A 48 24.69 1.98 4.51
N LYS A 49 23.96 0.90 4.77
CA LYS A 49 24.36 -0.47 4.47
C LYS A 49 23.41 -1.05 3.42
N PRO A 50 23.89 -1.41 2.23
CA PRO A 50 23.08 -2.11 1.26
C PRO A 50 22.70 -3.50 1.79
N VAL A 51 21.45 -3.89 1.60
CA VAL A 51 20.94 -5.23 1.91
C VAL A 51 20.11 -5.77 0.76
N TYR A 52 20.09 -7.09 0.58
CA TYR A 52 19.24 -7.72 -0.42
C TYR A 52 17.82 -7.89 0.10
N LEU A 53 16.84 -7.42 -0.68
CA LEU A 53 15.43 -7.71 -0.47
C LEU A 53 14.67 -7.50 -1.78
N ASP A 54 13.84 -8.48 -2.15
CA ASP A 54 12.99 -8.41 -3.35
C ASP A 54 11.54 -8.70 -2.99
N HIS A 55 10.67 -7.71 -3.19
CA HIS A 55 9.23 -7.83 -3.02
C HIS A 55 8.59 -8.89 -3.91
N ASN A 56 9.24 -9.27 -5.00
CA ASN A 56 8.73 -10.27 -5.94
C ASN A 56 9.01 -11.71 -5.53
N GLN A 57 9.78 -11.92 -4.46
CA GLN A 57 10.07 -13.25 -3.96
C GLN A 57 8.91 -13.81 -3.13
N PRO A 58 8.78 -15.15 -3.05
CA PRO A 58 7.82 -15.80 -2.15
C PRO A 58 8.05 -15.37 -0.69
N LEU A 59 7.00 -15.45 0.13
CA LEU A 59 7.06 -15.07 1.54
C LEU A 59 8.20 -15.76 2.30
N SER A 60 8.46 -17.05 2.03
CA SER A 60 9.54 -17.81 2.68
C SER A 60 10.93 -17.21 2.43
N GLN A 61 11.17 -16.68 1.22
CA GLN A 61 12.42 -16.03 0.85
C GLN A 61 12.53 -14.63 1.47
N ILE A 62 11.44 -13.86 1.49
CA ILE A 62 11.39 -12.56 2.19
C ILE A 62 11.64 -12.76 3.69
N GLN A 63 11.06 -13.78 4.31
CA GLN A 63 11.32 -14.16 5.70
C GLN A 63 12.79 -14.52 5.92
N SER A 64 13.42 -15.23 4.97
CA SER A 64 14.85 -15.54 5.06
C SER A 64 15.70 -14.28 5.03
N ALA A 65 15.47 -13.39 4.06
CA ALA A 65 16.19 -12.12 3.96
C ALA A 65 16.03 -11.27 5.23
N VAL A 66 14.81 -11.21 5.79
CA VAL A 66 14.56 -10.51 7.06
C VAL A 66 15.31 -11.15 8.23
N ARG A 67 15.33 -12.49 8.33
CA ARG A 67 16.13 -13.17 9.36
C ARG A 67 17.62 -12.85 9.25
N ASP A 68 18.16 -12.87 8.04
CA ASP A 68 19.58 -12.57 7.80
C ASP A 68 19.90 -11.12 8.16
N ILE A 69 19.03 -10.18 7.78
CA ILE A 69 19.12 -8.77 8.18
C ILE A 69 19.13 -8.62 9.71
N LEU A 70 18.19 -9.27 10.41
CA LEU A 70 18.09 -9.19 11.86
C LEU A 70 19.27 -9.88 12.56
N ALA A 71 19.79 -10.98 12.02
CA ALA A 71 20.96 -11.67 12.57
C ALA A 71 22.22 -10.80 12.53
N VAL A 72 22.39 -9.99 11.47
CA VAL A 72 23.55 -9.09 11.31
C VAL A 72 23.38 -7.76 12.05
N HIS A 73 22.17 -7.21 12.05
CA HIS A 73 21.93 -5.84 12.53
C HIS A 73 21.23 -5.76 13.89
N GLY A 74 20.74 -6.89 14.41
CA GLY A 74 20.08 -7.03 15.71
C GLY A 74 18.64 -6.53 15.76
N THR A 75 18.32 -5.44 15.06
CA THR A 75 16.97 -4.86 15.06
C THR A 75 16.68 -4.00 13.83
N VAL A 76 15.40 -3.69 13.65
CA VAL A 76 14.89 -2.62 12.79
C VAL A 76 13.87 -1.82 13.60
N ASP A 77 13.92 -0.50 13.50
CA ASP A 77 13.01 0.42 14.18
C ASP A 77 11.92 0.93 13.25
N ILE A 78 12.31 1.25 12.01
CA ILE A 78 11.44 1.86 11.01
C ILE A 78 11.53 1.04 9.72
N VAL A 79 10.40 0.58 9.21
CA VAL A 79 10.30 -0.19 7.97
C VAL A 79 9.55 0.63 6.94
N VAL A 80 10.20 0.93 5.82
CA VAL A 80 9.63 1.72 4.73
C VAL A 80 9.42 0.86 3.49
N ASN A 81 8.16 0.53 3.21
CA ASN A 81 7.72 -0.08 1.96
C ASN A 81 7.64 1.01 0.87
N ASN A 82 8.74 1.19 0.14
CA ASN A 82 8.83 2.17 -0.95
C ASN A 82 8.95 1.51 -2.34
N ALA A 83 9.55 0.31 -2.45
CA ALA A 83 9.70 -0.37 -3.74
C ALA A 83 8.34 -0.55 -4.44
N ALA A 84 8.22 0.04 -5.63
CA ALA A 84 7.03 -0.01 -6.47
C ALA A 84 7.40 0.34 -7.91
N TYR A 85 6.54 -0.02 -8.85
CA TYR A 85 6.60 0.49 -10.22
C TYR A 85 5.18 0.74 -10.78
N VAL A 86 5.13 1.42 -11.93
CA VAL A 86 3.90 1.73 -12.64
C VAL A 86 3.86 0.91 -13.93
N GLN A 87 2.91 -0.01 -14.03
CA GLN A 87 2.52 -0.62 -15.29
C GLN A 87 1.57 0.33 -16.02
N THR A 88 1.98 0.75 -17.22
CA THR A 88 1.16 1.54 -18.14
C THR A 88 0.51 0.64 -19.19
N GLY A 89 -0.63 1.07 -19.72
CA GLY A 89 -1.39 0.38 -20.77
C GLY A 89 -2.86 0.25 -20.40
N MET A 90 -3.70 0.16 -21.43
CA MET A 90 -5.11 -0.23 -21.27
C MET A 90 -5.21 -1.72 -20.94
N LEU A 91 -6.37 -2.16 -20.46
CA LEU A 91 -6.54 -3.52 -19.94
C LEU A 91 -6.33 -4.58 -21.03
N GLU A 92 -6.72 -4.27 -22.26
CA GLU A 92 -6.54 -5.10 -23.45
C GLU A 92 -5.09 -5.12 -23.97
N GLU A 93 -4.23 -4.19 -23.52
CA GLU A 93 -2.83 -4.07 -23.94
C GLU A 93 -1.86 -4.71 -22.95
N VAL A 94 -2.34 -5.10 -21.76
CA VAL A 94 -1.54 -5.68 -20.69
C VAL A 94 -1.91 -7.14 -20.46
N SER A 95 -0.91 -7.96 -20.13
CA SER A 95 -1.12 -9.39 -19.90
C SER A 95 -1.66 -9.67 -18.49
N PRO A 96 -2.32 -10.82 -18.26
CA PRO A 96 -2.60 -11.31 -16.90
C PRO A 96 -1.32 -11.38 -16.04
N GLU A 97 -0.18 -11.70 -16.64
CA GLU A 97 1.12 -11.73 -15.96
C GLU A 97 1.59 -10.33 -15.53
N ASP A 98 1.30 -9.29 -16.31
CA ASP A 98 1.55 -7.89 -15.91
C ASP A 98 0.72 -7.51 -14.69
N THR A 99 -0.54 -7.98 -14.63
CA THR A 99 -1.41 -7.79 -13.46
C THR A 99 -0.78 -8.41 -12.22
N LEU A 100 -0.33 -9.66 -12.32
CA LEU A 100 0.34 -10.35 -11.22
C LEU A 100 1.62 -9.64 -10.80
N ARG A 101 2.48 -9.23 -11.75
CA ARG A 101 3.72 -8.50 -11.43
C ARG A 101 3.44 -7.15 -10.75
N GLN A 102 2.45 -6.40 -11.23
CA GLN A 102 2.07 -5.10 -10.68
C GLN A 102 1.57 -5.24 -9.23
N PHE A 103 0.66 -6.18 -8.98
CA PHE A 103 0.18 -6.46 -7.62
C PHE A 103 1.25 -7.06 -6.72
N GLN A 104 2.13 -7.90 -7.27
CA GLN A 104 3.22 -8.49 -6.51
C GLN A 104 4.17 -7.42 -5.99
N ALA A 105 4.65 -6.53 -6.85
CA ALA A 105 5.61 -5.49 -6.45
C ALA A 105 4.97 -4.43 -5.53
N ASN A 106 3.74 -4.00 -5.83
CA ASN A 106 3.13 -2.85 -5.17
C ASN A 106 2.22 -3.19 -4.00
N THR A 107 1.77 -4.45 -3.86
CA THR A 107 0.80 -4.85 -2.83
C THR A 107 1.28 -6.06 -2.04
N LEU A 108 1.47 -7.21 -2.69
CA LEU A 108 1.73 -8.46 -1.99
C LEU A 108 3.12 -8.50 -1.36
N GLY A 109 4.14 -8.01 -2.06
CA GLY A 109 5.50 -7.87 -1.54
C GLY A 109 5.58 -7.00 -0.30
N PRO A 110 5.05 -5.77 -0.31
CA PRO A 110 4.92 -4.93 0.88
C PRO A 110 4.25 -5.63 2.07
N LEU A 111 3.14 -6.33 1.83
CA LEU A 111 2.44 -7.10 2.87
C LEU A 111 3.27 -8.27 3.37
N ASN A 112 3.99 -8.97 2.50
CA ASN A 112 4.87 -10.06 2.89
C ASN A 112 6.05 -9.57 3.71
N LEU A 113 6.58 -8.39 3.42
CA LEU A 113 7.61 -7.77 4.26
C LEU A 113 7.07 -7.48 5.66
N TYR A 114 5.85 -6.93 5.77
CA TYR A 114 5.22 -6.73 7.07
C TYR A 114 4.94 -8.05 7.79
N ARG A 115 4.45 -9.09 7.11
CA ARG A 115 4.29 -10.43 7.69
C ARG A 115 5.62 -10.98 8.24
N ALA A 116 6.73 -10.71 7.57
CA ALA A 116 8.05 -11.15 8.00
C ALA A 116 8.60 -10.36 9.20
N LEU A 117 8.31 -9.06 9.31
CA LEU A 117 8.86 -8.18 10.36
C LEU A 117 7.96 -8.00 11.58
N LEU A 118 6.63 -8.12 11.42
CA LEU A 118 5.67 -7.91 12.51
C LEU A 118 5.95 -8.77 13.76
N PRO A 119 6.32 -10.06 13.65
CA PRO A 119 6.68 -10.85 14.84
C PRO A 119 7.82 -10.22 15.64
N HIS A 120 8.88 -9.77 14.98
CA HIS A 120 10.02 -9.08 15.61
C HIS A 120 9.60 -7.75 16.26
N LEU A 121 8.83 -6.92 15.55
CA LEU A 121 8.39 -5.63 16.09
C LEU A 121 7.43 -5.77 17.28
N ARG A 122 6.60 -6.82 17.27
CA ARG A 122 5.70 -7.16 18.39
C ARG A 122 6.46 -7.67 19.60
N ASP A 123 7.42 -8.57 19.42
CA ASP A 123 8.28 -9.07 20.50
C ASP A 123 9.08 -7.93 21.16
N LYS A 124 9.63 -7.03 20.33
CA LYS A 124 10.30 -5.81 20.77
C LYS A 124 9.36 -4.79 21.42
N GLY A 125 8.04 -4.89 21.22
CA GLY A 125 7.04 -3.94 21.71
C GLY A 125 7.12 -2.54 21.10
N SER A 126 7.91 -2.34 20.03
CA SER A 126 8.07 -1.04 19.37
C SER A 126 8.51 -1.17 17.91
N GLY A 127 7.97 -0.31 17.06
CA GLY A 127 8.33 -0.21 15.66
C GLY A 127 7.41 0.74 14.90
N THR A 128 7.88 1.22 13.75
CA THR A 128 7.07 2.06 12.85
C THR A 128 7.06 1.43 11.47
N LEU A 129 5.86 1.18 10.96
CA LEU A 129 5.62 0.72 9.59
C LEU A 129 5.19 1.91 8.74
N VAL A 130 5.94 2.20 7.69
CA VAL A 130 5.64 3.25 6.71
C VAL A 130 5.43 2.60 5.35
N THR A 131 4.32 2.92 4.69
CA THR A 131 4.05 2.48 3.32
C THR A 131 3.92 3.69 2.42
N ILE A 132 4.67 3.72 1.33
CA ILE A 132 4.54 4.77 0.32
C ILE A 132 3.31 4.49 -0.54
N GLY A 133 2.22 5.19 -0.23
CA GLY A 133 0.98 5.17 -0.97
C GLY A 133 1.07 5.89 -2.32
N SER A 134 -0.09 6.27 -2.86
CA SER A 134 -0.16 7.10 -4.06
C SER A 134 -1.49 7.82 -4.12
N MET A 135 -1.51 9.03 -4.69
CA MET A 135 -2.76 9.71 -5.07
C MET A 135 -3.61 8.84 -6.01
N ALA A 136 -2.97 7.99 -6.83
CA ALA A 136 -3.62 7.03 -7.71
C ALA A 136 -4.53 6.01 -6.98
N ALA A 137 -4.37 5.84 -5.66
CA ALA A 137 -5.26 5.04 -4.83
C ALA A 137 -6.63 5.70 -4.58
N TRP A 138 -6.74 7.00 -4.88
CA TRP A 138 -7.93 7.83 -4.67
C TRP A 138 -8.44 8.41 -6.00
N TYR A 139 -7.51 8.81 -6.87
CA TYR A 139 -7.79 9.42 -8.18
C TYR A 139 -7.10 8.59 -9.27
N PRO A 140 -7.82 7.61 -9.87
CA PRO A 140 -7.24 6.73 -10.88
C PRO A 140 -6.72 7.53 -12.07
N MET A 141 -5.43 7.35 -12.40
CA MET A 141 -4.83 7.96 -13.59
C MET A 141 -5.17 7.12 -14.82
N SER A 142 -5.57 7.77 -15.91
CA SER A 142 -5.84 7.11 -17.20
C SER A 142 -4.60 6.36 -17.70
N GLY A 143 -4.81 5.14 -18.24
CA GLY A 143 -3.72 4.30 -18.77
C GLY A 143 -2.82 3.65 -17.72
N CYS A 144 -3.18 3.72 -16.43
CA CYS A 144 -2.44 3.12 -15.31
C CYS A 144 -3.34 2.24 -14.43
N ASN A 145 -4.34 1.58 -15.02
CA ASN A 145 -5.42 0.91 -14.27
C ASN A 145 -4.89 -0.12 -13.26
N LEU A 146 -3.93 -0.95 -13.67
CA LEU A 146 -3.31 -1.95 -12.78
C LEU A 146 -2.55 -1.29 -11.62
N TYR A 147 -1.85 -0.18 -11.88
CA TYR A 147 -1.16 0.59 -10.85
C TYR A 147 -2.15 1.20 -9.85
N ASN A 148 -3.18 1.88 -10.34
CA ASN A 148 -4.25 2.48 -9.53
C ASN A 148 -4.85 1.43 -8.57
N ALA A 149 -5.25 0.28 -9.13
CA ALA A 149 -5.82 -0.83 -8.37
C ALA A 149 -4.85 -1.38 -7.32
N SER A 150 -3.57 -1.59 -7.68
CA SER A 150 -2.56 -2.10 -6.73
C SER A 150 -2.32 -1.15 -5.54
N LYS A 151 -2.34 0.17 -5.77
CA LYS A 151 -2.14 1.18 -4.72
C LYS A 151 -3.39 1.38 -3.86
N ALA A 152 -4.59 1.27 -4.45
CA ALA A 152 -5.84 1.22 -3.69
C ALA A 152 -5.89 -0.01 -2.77
N ALA A 153 -5.53 -1.19 -3.30
CA ALA A 153 -5.45 -2.41 -2.51
C ALA A 153 -4.43 -2.27 -1.37
N LEU A 154 -3.23 -1.76 -1.67
CA LEU A 154 -2.19 -1.51 -0.66
C LEU A 154 -2.73 -0.60 0.46
N ARG A 155 -3.32 0.55 0.12
CA ARG A 155 -3.92 1.50 1.07
C ARG A 155 -4.90 0.80 2.01
N CYS A 156 -5.91 0.13 1.45
CA CYS A 156 -6.94 -0.54 2.25
C CYS A 156 -6.37 -1.62 3.18
N THR A 157 -5.25 -2.25 2.81
CA THR A 157 -4.60 -3.28 3.64
C THR A 157 -3.62 -2.74 4.67
N THR A 158 -3.11 -1.52 4.51
CA THR A 158 -2.12 -0.91 5.42
C THR A 158 -2.70 0.15 6.36
N ASP A 159 -3.86 0.73 6.00
CA ASP A 159 -4.62 1.59 6.91
C ASP A 159 -5.06 0.80 8.17
N ALA A 160 -5.54 1.49 9.22
CA ALA A 160 -5.79 1.00 10.59
C ALA A 160 -6.68 -0.27 10.76
N ASN A 161 -7.03 -0.94 9.68
CA ASN A 161 -7.84 -2.15 9.56
C ASN A 161 -7.25 -3.39 10.25
N PHE A 162 -5.94 -3.43 10.56
CA PHE A 162 -5.39 -4.54 11.37
C PHE A 162 -6.04 -4.64 12.76
N ALA A 163 -6.55 -3.53 13.31
CA ALA A 163 -7.20 -3.51 14.63
C ALA A 163 -8.72 -3.75 14.58
N ALA A 164 -9.36 -3.59 13.41
CA ALA A 164 -10.82 -3.55 13.28
C ALA A 164 -11.47 -4.91 12.98
N PHE A 165 -10.69 -5.95 12.68
CA PHE A 165 -11.23 -7.26 12.31
C PHE A 165 -11.53 -8.12 13.54
N HIS A 166 -12.77 -8.11 14.03
CA HIS A 166 -13.20 -8.91 15.19
C HIS A 166 -14.00 -10.18 14.82
N GLY A 167 -14.10 -10.53 13.54
CA GLY A 167 -14.67 -11.79 13.05
C GLY A 167 -16.17 -12.02 13.33
N ALA A 168 -16.91 -10.98 13.72
CA ALA A 168 -18.34 -11.05 14.01
C ALA A 168 -19.14 -10.03 13.18
N GLN A 169 -18.80 -9.88 11.91
CA GLN A 169 -19.52 -9.01 10.99
C GLN A 169 -21.00 -9.43 10.89
N LEU A 170 -21.90 -8.45 10.89
CA LEU A 170 -23.33 -8.68 10.80
C LEU A 170 -23.68 -9.06 9.36
N GLY A 171 -24.00 -10.33 9.12
CA GLY A 171 -24.33 -10.78 7.77
C GLY A 171 -25.06 -12.12 7.74
N ASP A 172 -26.16 -12.15 6.99
CA ASP A 172 -26.84 -13.38 6.58
C ASP A 172 -26.70 -13.51 5.06
N PRO A 173 -25.82 -14.41 4.57
CA PRO A 173 -25.55 -14.56 3.14
C PRO A 173 -26.80 -14.89 2.32
N VAL A 174 -27.77 -15.60 2.90
CA VAL A 174 -29.00 -15.97 2.19
C VAL A 174 -29.86 -14.74 1.94
N LYS A 175 -30.04 -13.90 2.97
CA LYS A 175 -30.78 -12.63 2.82
C LYS A 175 -30.04 -11.66 1.90
N GLY A 176 -28.72 -11.56 2.01
CA GLY A 176 -27.90 -10.75 1.12
C GLY A 176 -28.08 -11.13 -0.35
N ALA A 177 -28.04 -12.43 -0.65
CA ALA A 177 -28.27 -12.94 -2.01
C ALA A 177 -29.67 -12.60 -2.54
N GLN A 178 -30.72 -12.70 -1.72
CA GLN A 178 -32.08 -12.35 -2.13
C GLN A 178 -32.21 -10.84 -2.43
N ILE A 179 -31.62 -9.98 -1.61
CA ILE A 179 -31.63 -8.53 -1.85
C ILE A 179 -30.89 -8.16 -3.15
N ILE A 180 -29.76 -8.82 -3.43
CA ILE A 180 -29.05 -8.64 -4.71
C ILE A 180 -29.97 -9.04 -5.88
N TYR A 181 -30.62 -10.19 -5.79
CA TYR A 181 -31.54 -10.68 -6.84
C TYR A 181 -32.68 -9.68 -7.09
N ASP A 182 -33.33 -9.21 -6.03
CA ASP A 182 -34.41 -8.22 -6.11
C ASP A 182 -33.94 -6.95 -6.81
N VAL A 183 -32.75 -6.42 -6.45
CA VAL A 183 -32.17 -5.20 -7.06
C VAL A 183 -31.83 -5.38 -8.53
N VAL A 184 -31.18 -6.49 -8.90
CA VAL A 184 -30.79 -6.78 -10.29
C VAL A 184 -32.02 -6.97 -11.18
N THR A 185 -33.09 -7.55 -10.65
CA THR A 185 -34.33 -7.82 -11.39
C THR A 185 -35.36 -6.70 -11.29
N SER A 186 -35.10 -5.65 -10.51
CA SER A 186 -36.07 -4.60 -10.15
C SER A 186 -37.39 -5.20 -9.65
N SER A 187 -37.30 -6.21 -8.77
CA SER A 187 -38.43 -6.95 -8.21
C SER A 187 -38.37 -6.97 -6.67
N GLY A 188 -39.38 -7.56 -6.04
CA GLY A 188 -39.43 -7.73 -4.58
C GLY A 188 -39.20 -6.42 -3.82
N ALA A 189 -38.21 -6.40 -2.92
CA ALA A 189 -37.84 -5.23 -2.12
C ALA A 189 -37.32 -4.04 -2.94
N ALA A 190 -36.91 -4.26 -4.19
CA ALA A 190 -36.40 -3.24 -5.10
C ALA A 190 -37.36 -2.90 -6.26
N ALA A 191 -38.61 -3.36 -6.20
CA ALA A 191 -39.60 -3.09 -7.23
C ALA A 191 -39.75 -1.59 -7.55
N GLY A 192 -39.66 -1.25 -8.83
CA GLY A 192 -39.80 0.14 -9.32
C GLY A 192 -38.58 1.04 -9.06
N ARG A 193 -37.48 0.50 -8.53
CA ARG A 193 -36.22 1.23 -8.35
C ARG A 193 -35.30 1.02 -9.54
N LYS A 194 -34.51 2.06 -9.86
CA LYS A 194 -33.39 1.94 -10.80
C LYS A 194 -32.23 1.20 -10.14
N LEU A 195 -31.41 0.54 -10.95
CA LEU A 195 -30.18 -0.09 -10.49
C LEU A 195 -29.26 0.97 -9.86
N PRO A 196 -28.84 0.81 -8.60
CA PRO A 196 -27.94 1.76 -7.96
C PRO A 196 -26.52 1.60 -8.51
N GLU A 197 -25.73 2.67 -8.46
CA GLU A 197 -24.28 2.61 -8.73
C GLU A 197 -23.54 1.81 -7.64
N LEU A 198 -24.06 1.82 -6.41
CA LEU A 198 -23.53 1.06 -5.28
C LEU A 198 -24.68 0.57 -4.40
N LEU A 199 -24.73 -0.75 -4.16
CA LEU A 199 -25.65 -1.38 -3.22
C LEU A 199 -24.89 -1.79 -1.95
N PRO A 200 -24.89 -0.98 -0.88
CA PRO A 200 -24.32 -1.41 0.39
C PRO A 200 -25.20 -2.51 1.01
N LEU A 201 -24.57 -3.62 1.41
CA LEU A 201 -25.24 -4.70 2.13
C LEU A 201 -24.84 -4.64 3.60
N GLY A 202 -25.83 -4.46 4.47
CA GLY A 202 -25.62 -4.21 5.89
C GLY A 202 -25.76 -2.73 6.24
N SER A 203 -26.28 -2.47 7.45
CA SER A 203 -26.38 -1.10 7.98
C SER A 203 -25.00 -0.51 8.25
N ASP A 204 -24.09 -1.34 8.77
CA ASP A 204 -22.68 -1.02 9.01
C ASP A 204 -21.96 -0.63 7.71
N ALA A 205 -22.22 -1.33 6.60
CA ALA A 205 -21.66 -0.98 5.30
C ALA A 205 -22.10 0.42 4.85
N SER A 206 -23.40 0.73 4.98
CA SER A 206 -23.93 2.04 4.59
C SER A 206 -23.36 3.18 5.46
N GLU A 207 -23.23 2.95 6.76
CA GLU A 207 -22.66 3.90 7.72
C GLU A 207 -21.16 4.14 7.46
N GLU A 208 -20.37 3.08 7.32
CA GLU A 208 -18.92 3.20 7.09
C GLU A 208 -18.61 3.81 5.72
N ILE A 209 -19.36 3.44 4.67
CA ILE A 209 -19.20 4.06 3.34
C ILE A 209 -19.52 5.55 3.41
N SER A 210 -20.62 5.93 4.07
CA SER A 210 -21.03 7.33 4.20
C SER A 210 -20.01 8.15 4.98
N LYS A 211 -19.54 7.61 6.11
CA LYS A 211 -18.49 8.22 6.95
C LYS A 211 -17.18 8.38 6.19
N SER A 212 -16.74 7.34 5.47
CA SER A 212 -15.53 7.40 4.64
C SER A 212 -15.66 8.45 3.54
N ALA A 213 -16.78 8.49 2.83
CA ALA A 213 -17.03 9.45 1.76
C ALA A 213 -17.01 10.89 2.28
N SER A 214 -17.65 11.17 3.42
CA SER A 214 -17.63 12.49 4.05
C SER A 214 -16.22 12.94 4.44
N GLY A 215 -15.40 12.04 5.00
CA GLY A 215 -14.01 12.34 5.35
C GLY A 215 -13.15 12.67 4.13
N THR A 216 -13.27 11.89 3.05
CA THR A 216 -12.59 12.17 1.79
C THR A 216 -13.01 13.51 1.21
N LEU A 217 -14.32 13.79 1.15
CA LEU A 217 -14.84 15.07 0.64
C LEU A 217 -14.33 16.26 1.45
N ALA A 218 -14.26 16.14 2.78
CA ALA A 218 -13.73 17.20 3.63
C ALA A 218 -12.26 17.53 3.31
N SER A 219 -11.42 16.50 3.16
CA SER A 219 -10.01 16.69 2.79
C SER A 219 -9.84 17.27 1.39
N VAL A 220 -10.69 16.87 0.44
CA VAL A 220 -10.71 17.45 -0.91
C VAL A 220 -10.99 18.93 -0.85
N GLU A 221 -12.02 19.35 -0.13
CA GLU A 221 -12.37 20.77 -0.02
C GLU A 221 -11.30 21.58 0.72
N GLU A 222 -10.65 21.01 1.74
CA GLU A 222 -9.56 21.66 2.47
C GLU A 222 -8.35 21.97 1.57
N PHE A 223 -7.91 21.00 0.76
CA PHE A 223 -6.70 21.12 -0.06
C PHE A 223 -6.94 21.59 -1.50
N LYS A 224 -8.20 21.79 -1.88
CA LYS A 224 -8.65 22.13 -3.24
C LYS A 224 -7.85 23.27 -3.89
N THR A 225 -7.61 24.33 -3.12
CA THR A 225 -6.89 25.52 -3.59
C THR A 225 -5.40 25.25 -3.78
N ILE A 226 -4.79 24.41 -2.92
CA ILE A 226 -3.37 24.02 -3.01
C ILE A 226 -3.16 23.05 -4.18
N SER A 227 -4.04 22.05 -4.35
CA SER A 227 -3.92 21.09 -5.45
C SER A 227 -4.07 21.76 -6.82
N ALA A 228 -4.96 22.75 -6.94
CA ALA A 228 -5.18 23.48 -8.19
C ALA A 228 -3.97 24.32 -8.64
N LEU A 229 -2.98 24.57 -7.77
CA LEU A 229 -1.73 25.25 -8.17
C LEU A 229 -0.86 24.41 -9.12
N SER A 230 -1.15 23.11 -9.25
CA SER A 230 -0.45 22.22 -10.18
C SER A 230 -1.04 22.22 -11.60
N ASP A 231 -2.18 22.90 -11.81
CA ASP A 231 -2.84 22.96 -13.11
C ASP A 231 -2.08 23.86 -14.08
N ILE A 232 -2.03 23.47 -15.35
CA ILE A 232 -1.57 24.35 -16.43
C ILE A 232 -2.67 25.42 -16.64
N PRO A 233 -2.32 26.72 -16.74
CA PRO A 233 -3.30 27.78 -16.97
C PRO A 233 -4.15 27.46 -18.20
N LYS A 234 -5.48 27.49 -18.06
CA LYS A 234 -6.38 27.36 -19.21
C LYS A 234 -6.18 28.57 -20.12
N ALA A 235 -5.99 28.30 -21.41
CA ALA A 235 -5.85 29.30 -22.47
C ALA A 235 -7.14 30.13 -22.65
#